data_AF-A0A9W4BCQ1-F1
#
_entry.id   AF-A0A9W4BCQ1-F1
#
_cell.length_a   1.000
_cell.length_b   1.000
_cell.length_c   1.000
_cell.angle_alpha   90.00
_cell.angle_beta   90.00
_cell.angle_gamma   90.00
#
_symmetry.space_group_name_H-M   'P 1'
#
loop_
_entity.id
_entity.type
_entity.pdbx_description
1 polymer ?
#
loop_
_entity_poly.entity_id
_entity_poly.type
_entity_poly.pdbx_seq_one_letter_code
_entity_poly.pdbx_strand_id
1 'polypeptide(L)'
;MWEFSVVATTLSVIAIAFTARNYWWTRYAAVRENQAKLRADLKDRLHPFDFWRLEKTLNQLHSRSPSTSIEEDLRKLGEYISFHKDEFVAPTPDQLQILADTIETTRRMYDATRQPPTSDRVLDAAYEANEREELTKQFKRLRAEVRVVLLGLTQIQKKVLSTRQQIRLFKELRN
;
A
#
# COMPACT_ATOMS: atom_id res chain seq x y z
N MET A 1 40.33 29.56 37.22
CA MET A 1 38.93 29.67 37.69
C MET A 1 37.94 29.90 36.55
N TRP A 2 38.30 30.62 35.47
CA TRP A 2 37.43 30.87 34.31
C TRP A 2 37.21 29.64 33.40
N GLU A 3 38.21 28.76 33.24
CA GLU A 3 38.10 27.57 32.39
C GLU A 3 37.07 26.54 32.90
N PHE A 4 36.97 26.37 34.21
CA PHE A 4 35.96 25.48 34.82
C PHE A 4 34.52 25.95 34.58
N SER A 5 34.30 27.28 34.52
CA SER A 5 33.00 27.87 34.21
C SER A 5 32.58 27.57 32.76
N VAL A 6 33.51 27.71 31.80
CA VAL A 6 33.23 27.44 30.37
C VAL A 6 32.90 25.96 30.13
N VAL A 7 33.65 25.05 30.76
CA VAL A 7 33.40 23.61 30.67
C VAL A 7 32.05 23.21 31.30
N ALA A 8 31.71 23.76 32.46
CA ALA A 8 30.40 23.51 33.09
C ALA A 8 29.23 24.05 32.25
N THR A 9 29.41 25.22 31.63
CA THR A 9 28.36 25.84 30.79
C THR A 9 28.14 25.04 29.51
N THR A 10 29.21 24.58 28.86
CA THR A 10 29.12 23.74 27.65
C THR A 10 28.49 22.38 27.92
N LEU A 11 28.87 21.70 29.02
CA LEU A 11 28.23 20.45 29.44
C LEU A 11 26.74 20.62 29.73
N SER A 12 26.35 21.74 30.36
CA SER A 12 24.95 22.06 30.67
C SER A 12 24.13 22.26 29.40
N VAL A 13 24.66 22.99 28.41
CA VAL A 13 23.99 23.19 27.10
C VAL A 13 23.83 21.87 26.34
N ILE A 14 24.86 21.01 26.36
CA ILE A 14 24.81 19.68 25.75
C ILE A 14 23.74 18.81 26.43
N ALA A 15 23.69 18.81 27.76
CA ALA A 15 22.68 18.05 28.52
C ALA A 15 21.24 18.54 28.23
N ILE A 16 21.03 19.85 28.09
CA ILE A 16 19.74 20.44 27.71
C ILE A 16 19.36 20.04 26.28
N ALA A 17 20.31 20.05 25.34
CA ALA A 17 20.07 19.61 23.97
C ALA A 17 19.70 18.12 23.90
N PHE A 18 20.38 17.26 24.67
CA PHE A 18 20.06 15.84 24.74
C PHE A 18 18.70 15.56 25.41
N THR A 19 18.37 16.25 26.50
CA THR A 19 17.07 16.10 27.17
C THR A 19 15.92 16.60 26.31
N ALA A 20 16.07 17.73 25.61
CA ALA A 20 15.08 18.22 24.65
C ALA A 20 14.88 17.24 23.49
N ARG A 21 15.97 16.70 22.94
CA ARG A 21 15.92 15.68 21.89
C ARG A 21 15.24 14.40 22.36
N ASN A 22 15.57 13.94 23.57
CA ASN A 22 14.99 12.74 24.16
C ASN A 22 13.50 12.92 24.43
N TYR A 23 13.09 14.07 24.97
CA TYR A 23 11.69 14.42 25.19
C TYR A 23 10.88 14.46 23.89
N TRP A 24 11.45 15.00 22.81
CA TRP A 24 10.81 14.96 21.50
C TRP A 24 10.69 13.53 20.95
N TRP A 25 11.70 12.69 21.18
CA TRP A 25 11.67 11.29 20.76
C TRP A 25 10.60 10.48 21.52
N THR A 26 10.54 10.61 22.84
CA THR A 26 9.59 9.87 23.68
C THR A 26 8.16 10.32 23.44
N ARG A 27 7.93 11.62 23.22
CA ARG A 27 6.59 12.18 22.95
C ARG A 27 5.91 11.60 21.71
N TYR A 28 6.69 11.19 20.69
CA TYR A 28 6.17 10.62 19.44
C TYR A 28 6.45 9.13 19.27
N ALA A 29 7.02 8.46 20.27
CA ALA A 29 7.36 7.04 20.21
C ALA A 29 6.13 6.16 19.98
N ALA A 30 5.06 6.37 20.77
CA ALA A 30 3.81 5.60 20.66
C ALA A 30 3.15 5.74 19.28
N VAL A 31 3.14 6.95 18.70
CA VAL A 31 2.61 7.17 17.35
C VAL A 31 3.45 6.44 16.31
N ARG A 32 4.78 6.48 16.44
CA ARG A 32 5.69 5.80 15.51
C ARG A 32 5.54 4.28 15.57
N GLU A 33 5.40 3.70 16.76
CA GLU A 33 5.18 2.27 16.96
C GLU A 33 3.82 1.83 16.39
N ASN A 34 2.75 2.57 16.65
CA ASN A 34 1.44 2.30 16.07
C ASN A 34 1.49 2.36 14.53
N GLN A 35 2.15 3.37 13.96
CA GLN A 35 2.33 3.47 12.51
C GLN A 35 3.19 2.34 11.95
N ALA A 36 4.23 1.90 12.66
CA ALA A 36 5.07 0.78 12.23
C ALA A 36 4.26 -0.52 12.18
N LYS A 37 3.40 -0.76 13.17
CA LYS A 37 2.49 -1.92 13.20
C LYS A 37 1.48 -1.88 12.07
N LEU A 38 0.77 -0.77 11.88
CA LEU A 38 -0.20 -0.60 10.78
C LEU A 38 0.43 -0.85 9.41
N ARG A 39 1.65 -0.36 9.19
CA ARG A 39 2.41 -0.56 7.95
C ARG A 39 2.86 -2.00 7.77
N ALA A 40 3.26 -2.69 8.84
CA ALA A 40 3.60 -4.10 8.79
C ALA A 40 2.36 -4.93 8.43
N ASP A 41 1.23 -4.70 9.10
CA ASP A 41 -0.03 -5.40 8.86
C ASP A 41 -0.52 -5.20 7.41
N LEU A 42 -0.42 -3.98 6.87
CA LEU A 42 -0.75 -3.69 5.46
C LEU A 42 0.21 -4.42 4.50
N LYS A 43 1.51 -4.43 4.79
CA LYS A 43 2.51 -5.14 3.97
C LYS A 43 2.29 -6.65 3.99
N ASP A 44 1.99 -7.23 5.14
CA ASP A 44 1.77 -8.67 5.31
C ASP A 44 0.50 -9.15 4.58
N ARG A 45 -0.46 -8.25 4.33
CA ARG A 45 -1.63 -8.52 3.48
C ARG A 45 -1.33 -8.32 1.99
N LEU A 46 -0.65 -7.23 1.63
CA LEU A 46 -0.37 -6.89 0.23
C LEU A 46 0.69 -7.79 -0.41
N HIS A 47 1.71 -8.21 0.33
CA HIS A 47 2.83 -8.97 -0.22
C HIS A 47 2.41 -10.38 -0.71
N PRO A 48 1.70 -11.20 0.09
CA PRO A 48 1.18 -12.47 -0.40
C PRO A 48 0.16 -12.29 -1.54
N PHE A 49 -0.61 -11.19 -1.50
CA PHE A 49 -1.56 -10.88 -2.55
C PHE A 49 -0.88 -10.58 -3.89
N ASP A 50 0.15 -9.73 -3.93
CA ASP A 50 0.92 -9.47 -5.16
C ASP A 50 1.65 -10.72 -5.66
N PHE A 51 2.36 -11.41 -4.76
CA PHE A 51 3.27 -12.49 -5.14
C PHE A 51 2.53 -13.76 -5.55
N TRP A 52 1.47 -14.15 -4.83
CA TRP A 52 0.78 -15.41 -5.08
C TRP A 52 -0.56 -15.25 -5.79
N ARG A 53 -1.35 -14.23 -5.44
CA ARG A 53 -2.74 -14.11 -5.93
C ARG A 53 -2.81 -13.38 -7.27
N LEU A 54 -2.22 -12.19 -7.36
CA LEU A 54 -2.22 -11.41 -8.60
C LEU A 54 -1.42 -12.09 -9.70
N GLU A 55 -0.26 -12.65 -9.38
CA GLU A 55 0.56 -13.39 -10.34
C GLU A 55 -0.17 -14.60 -10.93
N LYS A 56 -0.76 -15.43 -10.06
CA LYS A 56 -1.55 -16.59 -10.49
C LYS A 56 -2.74 -16.17 -11.34
N THR A 57 -3.44 -15.10 -10.96
CA THR A 57 -4.61 -14.58 -11.70
C THR A 57 -4.21 -14.09 -13.09
N LEU A 58 -3.11 -13.35 -13.20
CA LEU A 58 -2.57 -12.89 -14.49
C LEU A 58 -2.13 -14.07 -15.37
N ASN A 59 -1.51 -15.10 -14.79
CA ASN A 59 -1.13 -16.31 -15.53
C ASN A 59 -2.36 -17.11 -15.99
N GLN A 60 -3.42 -17.17 -15.17
CA GLN A 60 -4.69 -17.81 -15.55
C GLN A 60 -5.32 -17.07 -16.72
N LEU A 61 -5.43 -15.75 -16.67
CA LEU A 61 -6.04 -14.90 -17.70
C LEU A 61 -5.43 -15.05 -19.09
N HIS A 62 -4.19 -15.56 -19.20
CA HIS A 62 -3.59 -15.87 -20.50
C HIS A 62 -4.27 -17.02 -21.24
N SER A 63 -4.91 -17.95 -20.51
CA SER A 63 -5.47 -19.18 -21.07
C SER A 63 -6.92 -19.46 -20.68
N ARG A 64 -7.40 -18.92 -19.55
CA ARG A 64 -8.73 -19.20 -18.98
C ARG A 64 -9.19 -18.12 -18.00
N SER A 65 -10.48 -18.13 -17.69
CA SER A 65 -11.04 -17.26 -16.66
C SER A 65 -10.46 -17.60 -15.27
N PRO A 66 -10.18 -16.58 -14.43
CA PRO A 66 -9.55 -16.81 -13.13
C PRO A 66 -10.51 -17.42 -12.11
N SER A 67 -9.93 -18.09 -11.12
CA SER A 67 -10.64 -18.75 -10.00
C SER A 67 -11.49 -17.77 -9.19
N THR A 68 -12.68 -18.20 -8.76
CA THR A 68 -13.62 -17.43 -7.92
C THR A 68 -13.02 -16.95 -6.61
N SER A 69 -11.97 -17.62 -6.12
CA SER A 69 -11.24 -17.23 -4.91
C SER A 69 -10.66 -15.82 -4.95
N ILE A 70 -10.37 -15.27 -6.15
CA ILE A 70 -9.77 -13.92 -6.26
C ILE A 70 -10.76 -12.82 -5.86
N GLU A 71 -12.06 -13.04 -6.08
CA GLU A 71 -13.13 -12.11 -5.72
C GLU A 71 -13.15 -11.84 -4.21
N GLU A 72 -13.08 -12.92 -3.43
CA GLU A 72 -13.05 -12.87 -1.98
C GLU A 72 -11.78 -12.19 -1.46
N ASP A 73 -10.64 -12.47 -2.10
CA ASP A 73 -9.35 -11.84 -1.76
C ASP A 73 -9.41 -10.32 -2.04
N LEU A 74 -9.98 -9.90 -3.19
CA LEU A 74 -10.19 -8.49 -3.54
C LEU A 74 -11.13 -7.79 -2.55
N ARG A 75 -12.25 -8.44 -2.20
CA ARG A 75 -13.23 -7.91 -1.25
C ARG A 75 -12.59 -7.67 0.13
N LYS A 76 -11.91 -8.67 0.70
CA LYS A 76 -11.23 -8.56 2.00
C LYS A 76 -10.17 -7.46 2.00
N LEU A 77 -9.40 -7.35 0.91
CA LEU A 77 -8.37 -6.33 0.79
C LEU A 77 -8.98 -4.93 0.70
N GLY A 78 -10.04 -4.78 -0.09
CA GLY A 78 -10.79 -3.53 -0.21
C GLY A 78 -11.39 -3.09 1.11
N GLU A 79 -12.11 -3.98 1.81
CA GLU A 79 -12.70 -3.74 3.12
C GLU A 79 -11.64 -3.30 4.15
N TYR A 80 -10.50 -4.00 4.21
CA TYR A 80 -9.41 -3.65 5.11
C TYR A 80 -8.84 -2.24 4.83
N ILE A 81 -8.57 -1.93 3.56
CA ILE A 81 -8.01 -0.62 3.19
C ILE A 81 -9.02 0.49 3.47
N SER A 82 -10.29 0.30 3.09
CA SER A 82 -11.33 1.29 3.33
C SER A 82 -11.57 1.58 4.81
N PHE A 83 -11.44 0.57 5.67
CA PHE A 83 -11.62 0.72 7.12
C PHE A 83 -10.44 1.42 7.79
N HIS A 84 -9.20 1.10 7.38
CA HIS A 84 -7.99 1.59 8.07
C HIS A 84 -7.29 2.77 7.38
N LYS A 85 -7.73 3.22 6.18
CA LYS A 85 -7.03 4.25 5.40
C LYS A 85 -6.72 5.53 6.17
N ASP A 86 -7.62 5.96 7.05
CA ASP A 86 -7.52 7.22 7.79
C ASP A 86 -6.55 7.12 8.99
N GLU A 87 -6.16 5.90 9.35
CA GLU A 87 -5.18 5.64 10.41
C GLU A 87 -3.74 5.81 9.93
N PHE A 88 -3.50 5.85 8.61
CA PHE A 88 -2.15 5.96 8.05
C PHE A 88 -1.70 7.41 7.89
N VAL A 89 -0.48 7.69 8.36
CA VAL A 89 0.22 8.94 8.06
C VAL A 89 0.90 8.89 6.68
N ALA A 90 1.43 7.73 6.33
CA ALA A 90 2.02 7.42 5.03
C ALA A 90 1.95 5.89 4.83
N PRO A 91 1.37 5.38 3.72
CA PRO A 91 0.76 6.09 2.59
C PRO A 91 -0.38 7.01 3.03
N THR A 92 -0.69 8.06 2.28
CA THR A 92 -1.77 8.98 2.65
C THR A 92 -3.14 8.34 2.45
N PRO A 93 -4.20 8.81 3.15
CA PRO A 93 -5.56 8.32 2.94
C PRO A 93 -5.98 8.37 1.47
N ASP A 94 -5.63 9.44 0.75
CA ASP A 94 -5.91 9.56 -0.70
C ASP A 94 -5.21 8.47 -1.54
N GLN A 95 -3.98 8.12 -1.20
CA GLN A 95 -3.23 7.06 -1.90
C GLN A 95 -3.85 5.68 -1.65
N LEU A 96 -4.30 5.45 -0.41
CA LEU A 96 -5.03 4.24 -0.05
C LEU A 96 -6.43 4.19 -0.66
N GLN A 97 -7.09 5.34 -0.79
CA GLN A 97 -8.38 5.44 -1.48
C GLN A 97 -8.27 5.05 -2.94
N ILE A 98 -7.22 5.51 -3.63
CA ILE A 98 -6.95 5.13 -5.03
C ILE A 98 -6.73 3.62 -5.17
N LEU A 99 -6.00 3.02 -4.23
CA LEU A 99 -5.84 1.57 -4.22
C LEU A 99 -7.19 0.87 -4.00
N ALA A 100 -8.00 1.34 -3.05
CA ALA A 100 -9.34 0.81 -2.79
C ALA A 100 -10.26 0.94 -4.02
N ASP A 101 -10.25 2.09 -4.70
CA ASP A 101 -11.02 2.33 -5.92
C ASP A 101 -10.57 1.42 -7.07
N THR A 102 -9.27 1.18 -7.17
CA THR A 102 -8.70 0.26 -8.17
C THR A 102 -9.09 -1.19 -7.88
N ILE A 103 -9.11 -1.59 -6.61
CA ILE A 103 -9.60 -2.91 -6.18
C ILE A 103 -11.08 -3.06 -6.52
N GLU A 104 -11.91 -2.09 -6.16
CA GLU A 104 -13.35 -2.12 -6.40
C GLU A 104 -13.67 -2.14 -7.90
N THR A 105 -12.96 -1.35 -8.70
CA THR A 105 -13.10 -1.35 -10.17
C THR A 105 -12.72 -2.72 -10.75
N THR A 106 -11.61 -3.30 -10.28
CA THR A 106 -11.15 -4.63 -10.73
C THR A 106 -12.17 -5.71 -10.35
N ARG A 107 -12.73 -5.64 -9.13
CA ARG A 107 -13.79 -6.56 -8.66
C ARG A 107 -15.04 -6.46 -9.53
N ARG A 108 -15.55 -5.24 -9.77
CA ARG A 108 -16.75 -5.04 -10.61
C ARG A 108 -16.56 -5.56 -12.03
N MET A 109 -15.39 -5.34 -12.63
CA MET A 109 -15.11 -5.88 -13.96
C MET A 109 -15.01 -7.41 -13.94
N TYR A 110 -14.40 -8.00 -12.91
CA TYR A 110 -14.38 -9.44 -12.75
C TYR A 110 -15.80 -10.02 -12.59
N ASP A 111 -16.64 -9.40 -11.77
CA ASP A 111 -18.02 -9.84 -11.55
C ASP A 111 -18.86 -9.71 -12.83
N ALA A 112 -18.65 -8.66 -13.62
CA ALA A 112 -19.32 -8.47 -14.91
C ALA A 112 -19.04 -9.62 -15.89
N THR A 113 -17.80 -10.13 -15.95
CA THR A 113 -17.46 -11.29 -16.81
C THR A 113 -18.08 -12.61 -16.34
N ARG A 114 -18.69 -12.65 -15.15
CA ARG A 114 -19.35 -13.84 -14.60
C ARG A 114 -20.87 -13.79 -14.72
N GLN A 115 -21.44 -12.63 -15.03
CA GLN A 115 -22.87 -12.53 -15.27
C GLN A 115 -23.21 -13.25 -16.58
N PRO A 116 -24.30 -14.05 -16.61
CA PRO A 116 -24.72 -14.70 -17.83
C PRO A 116 -24.95 -13.61 -18.89
N PRO A 117 -24.31 -13.74 -20.06
CA PRO A 117 -24.38 -12.71 -21.06
C PRO A 117 -25.80 -12.57 -21.60
N THR A 118 -26.27 -11.33 -21.73
CA THR A 118 -27.59 -11.03 -22.28
C THR A 118 -27.64 -11.11 -23.82
N SER A 119 -26.55 -11.54 -24.47
CA SER A 119 -26.34 -11.48 -25.91
C SER A 119 -25.62 -12.72 -26.44
N ASP A 120 -26.06 -13.21 -27.61
CA ASP A 120 -25.49 -14.39 -28.28
C ASP A 120 -24.02 -14.20 -28.73
N ARG A 121 -23.49 -12.97 -28.66
CA ARG A 121 -22.08 -12.65 -28.99
C ARG A 121 -21.06 -13.37 -28.12
N VAL A 122 -21.49 -13.97 -27.01
CA VAL A 122 -20.59 -14.61 -26.03
C VAL A 122 -20.26 -16.06 -26.38
N LEU A 123 -20.88 -16.60 -27.42
CA LEU A 123 -20.47 -17.85 -28.05
C LEU A 123 -19.25 -17.67 -28.98
N ASP A 124 -18.81 -16.42 -29.22
CA ASP A 124 -17.64 -16.12 -30.03
C ASP A 124 -16.35 -16.18 -29.20
N ALA A 125 -15.40 -17.02 -29.60
CA ALA A 125 -14.10 -17.13 -28.95
C ALA A 125 -13.32 -15.79 -28.96
N ALA A 126 -13.60 -14.91 -29.93
CA ALA A 126 -13.02 -13.57 -29.98
C ALA A 126 -13.57 -12.66 -28.86
N TYR A 127 -14.83 -12.83 -28.45
CA TYR A 127 -15.44 -12.07 -27.37
C TYR A 127 -14.78 -12.42 -26.02
N GLU A 128 -14.63 -13.71 -25.71
CA GLU A 128 -13.92 -14.14 -24.49
C GLU A 128 -12.45 -13.68 -24.46
N ALA A 129 -11.78 -13.67 -25.61
CA ALA A 129 -10.39 -13.20 -25.71
C ALA A 129 -10.27 -11.71 -25.37
N ASN A 130 -11.21 -10.88 -25.85
CA ASN A 130 -11.25 -9.45 -25.54
C ASN A 130 -11.54 -9.19 -24.05
N GLU A 131 -12.51 -9.89 -23.45
CA GLU A 131 -12.79 -9.76 -22.01
C GLU A 131 -11.57 -10.15 -21.15
N ARG A 132 -10.88 -11.24 -21.52
CA ARG A 132 -9.63 -11.63 -20.85
C ARG A 132 -8.53 -10.57 -20.99
N GLU A 133 -8.42 -9.92 -22.15
CA GLU A 133 -7.45 -8.84 -22.37
C GLU A 133 -7.76 -7.62 -21.49
N GLU A 134 -9.03 -7.21 -21.41
CA GLU A 134 -9.47 -6.11 -20.55
C GLU A 134 -9.23 -6.40 -19.08
N LEU A 135 -9.63 -7.59 -18.60
CA LEU A 135 -9.33 -8.04 -17.24
C LEU A 135 -7.82 -8.06 -16.98
N THR A 136 -7.02 -8.52 -17.93
CA THR A 136 -5.55 -8.52 -17.81
C THR A 136 -5.02 -7.11 -17.62
N LYS A 137 -5.53 -6.12 -18.36
CA LYS A 137 -5.14 -4.71 -18.21
C LYS A 137 -5.48 -4.20 -16.80
N GLN A 138 -6.66 -4.52 -16.27
CA GLN A 138 -7.06 -4.10 -14.93
C GLN A 138 -6.24 -4.77 -13.83
N PHE A 139 -6.04 -6.09 -13.90
CA PHE A 139 -5.20 -6.79 -12.92
C PHE A 139 -3.74 -6.32 -12.97
N LYS A 140 -3.21 -5.94 -14.15
CA LYS A 140 -1.89 -5.29 -14.25
C LYS A 140 -1.87 -3.93 -13.59
N ARG A 141 -2.91 -3.11 -13.77
CA ARG A 141 -3.05 -1.80 -13.11
C ARG A 141 -3.13 -1.95 -11.60
N LEU A 142 -3.96 -2.88 -11.11
CA LEU A 142 -4.05 -3.20 -9.68
C LEU A 142 -2.68 -3.65 -9.14
N ARG A 143 -1.98 -4.52 -9.87
CA ARG A 143 -0.63 -4.98 -9.48
C ARG A 143 0.36 -3.81 -9.37
N ALA A 144 0.30 -2.85 -10.29
CA ALA A 144 1.13 -1.66 -10.24
C ALA A 144 0.85 -0.82 -8.98
N GLU A 145 -0.41 -0.52 -8.68
CA GLU A 145 -0.79 0.26 -7.49
C GLU A 145 -0.39 -0.46 -6.18
N VAL A 146 -0.61 -1.79 -6.10
CA VAL A 146 -0.14 -2.61 -4.97
C VAL A 146 1.38 -2.53 -4.80
N ARG A 147 2.13 -2.61 -5.90
CA ARG A 147 3.60 -2.53 -5.87
C ARG A 147 4.10 -1.15 -5.46
N VAL A 148 3.46 -0.07 -5.89
CA VAL A 148 3.77 1.29 -5.41
C VAL A 148 3.66 1.36 -3.90
N VAL A 149 2.57 0.82 -3.34
CA VAL A 149 2.38 0.78 -1.89
C VAL A 149 3.43 -0.07 -1.19
N LEU A 150 3.68 -1.30 -1.67
CA LEU A 150 4.68 -2.22 -1.10
C LEU A 150 6.11 -1.65 -1.14
N LEU A 151 6.51 -1.03 -2.26
CA LEU A 151 7.82 -0.42 -2.41
C LEU A 151 7.99 0.76 -1.46
N GLY A 152 6.97 1.63 -1.35
CA GLY A 152 7.01 2.77 -0.43
C GLY A 152 7.10 2.32 1.02
N LEU A 153 6.30 1.33 1.43
CA LEU A 153 6.37 0.74 2.77
C LEU A 153 7.75 0.12 3.06
N THR A 154 8.32 -0.60 2.09
CA THR A 154 9.65 -1.21 2.21
C THR A 154 10.74 -0.16 2.38
N GLN A 155 10.68 0.94 1.64
CA GLN A 155 11.67 2.01 1.76
C GLN A 155 11.57 2.76 3.09
N ILE A 156 10.35 2.99 3.60
CA ILE A 156 10.12 3.60 4.91
C ILE A 156 10.63 2.70 6.04
N GLN A 157 10.50 1.37 5.92
CA GLN A 157 11.08 0.43 6.88
C GLN A 157 12.61 0.44 6.83
N LYS A 158 13.22 0.58 5.63
CA LYS A 158 14.68 0.58 5.46
C LYS A 158 15.35 1.86 5.93
N LYS A 159 14.69 3.01 5.83
CA LYS A 159 15.27 4.33 6.11
C LYS A 159 14.39 5.14 7.06
N VAL A 160 15.00 5.73 8.08
CA VAL A 160 14.30 6.68 8.96
C VAL A 160 14.04 7.97 8.17
N LEU A 161 12.85 8.06 7.60
CA LEU A 161 12.39 9.23 6.83
C LEU A 161 11.46 10.09 7.68
N SER A 162 11.56 11.42 7.52
CA SER A 162 10.54 12.33 8.05
C SER A 162 9.20 12.16 7.31
N THR A 163 8.08 12.52 7.94
CA THR A 163 6.73 12.41 7.33
C THR A 163 6.65 13.05 5.94
N ARG A 164 7.26 14.23 5.76
CA ARG A 164 7.30 14.91 4.45
C ARG A 164 8.04 14.10 3.39
N GLN A 165 9.15 13.47 3.75
CA GLN A 165 9.91 12.59 2.85
C GLN A 165 9.14 11.31 2.54
N GLN A 166 8.40 10.76 3.50
CA GLN A 166 7.55 9.58 3.30
C GLN A 166 6.42 9.88 2.28
N ILE A 167 5.73 11.01 2.42
CA ILE A 167 4.67 11.42 1.47
C ILE A 167 5.26 11.67 0.08
N ARG A 168 6.41 12.37 0.01
CA ARG A 168 7.11 12.64 -1.26
C ARG A 168 7.51 11.35 -1.96
N LEU A 169 8.01 10.37 -1.22
CA LEU A 169 8.38 9.07 -1.77
C LEU A 169 7.21 8.38 -2.49
N PHE A 170 6.02 8.32 -1.89
CA PHE A 170 4.87 7.71 -2.55
C PHE A 170 4.38 8.49 -3.77
N LYS A 171 4.60 9.81 -3.81
CA LYS A 171 4.35 10.61 -5.03
C LYS A 171 5.35 10.26 -6.13
N GLU A 172 6.63 10.12 -5.78
CA GLU A 172 7.69 9.77 -6.73
C GLU A 172 7.55 8.35 -7.28
N LEU A 173 7.10 7.39 -6.46
CA LEU A 173 6.89 6.00 -6.91
C LEU A 173 5.73 5.83 -7.88
N ARG A 174 4.82 6.80 -7.97
CA ARG A 174 3.63 6.75 -8.81
C ARG A 174 3.79 7.51 -10.14
N ASN A 175 4.79 8.38 -10.23
CA ASN A 175 5.18 9.08 -11.45
C ASN A 175 6.16 8.22 -12.27
#